data_AF-A0A920BZS9-F1
#
_entry.id   AF-A0A920BZS9-F1
#
_cell.length_a   1.000
_cell.length_b   1.000
_cell.length_c   1.000
_cell.angle_alpha   90.00
_cell.angle_beta   90.00
_cell.angle_gamma   90.00
#
_symmetry.space_group_name_H-M   'P 1'
#
loop_
_entity.id
_entity.type
_entity.pdbx_description
1 polymer ?
#
loop_
_entity_poly.entity_id
_entity_poly.type
_entity_poly.pdbx_seq_one_letter_code
_entity_poly.pdbx_strand_id
1 'polypeptide(L)' 'MNYEEAKRQLKHALENQQTISISKLKNLMTALNITLEPSRDKEVRYLKNEIRKLNKKLKGRN' A
#
# COMPACT_ATOMS: atom_id res chain seq x y z
N MET A 1 -12.40 13.75 9.30
CA MET A 1 -12.75 12.48 9.97
C MET A 1 -11.66 12.15 10.96
N ASN A 2 -12.02 11.87 12.21
CA ASN A 2 -11.04 11.48 13.24
C ASN A 2 -10.87 9.95 13.26
N TYR A 3 -9.85 9.48 13.99
CA TYR A 3 -9.48 8.07 14.06
C TYR A 3 -10.63 7.17 14.57
N GLU A 4 -11.29 7.56 15.67
CA GLU A 4 -12.35 6.76 16.29
C GLU A 4 -13.60 6.69 15.40
N GLU A 5 -13.93 7.77 14.72
CA GLU A 5 -15.01 7.82 13.74
C GLU A 5 -14.71 6.89 12.55
N ALA A 6 -13.49 6.92 12.01
CA ALA A 6 -13.08 6.04 10.93
C ALA A 6 -13.12 4.56 11.34
N LYS A 7 -12.64 4.24 12.54
CA LYS A 7 -12.69 2.89 13.11
C LYS A 7 -14.12 2.38 13.26
N ARG A 8 -15.03 3.21 13.78
CA ARG A 8 -16.45 2.89 13.94
C ARG A 8 -17.14 2.66 12.59
N GLN A 9 -16.91 3.55 11.62
CA GLN A 9 -17.50 3.43 10.29
C GLN A 9 -17.01 2.18 9.55
N LEU A 10 -15.70 1.89 9.63
CA LEU A 10 -15.12 0.69 9.03
C LEU A 10 -15.66 -0.57 9.70
N LYS A 11 -15.72 -0.61 11.03
CA LYS A 11 -16.28 -1.74 11.79
C LYS A 11 -17.73 -2.00 11.39
N HIS A 12 -18.57 -0.97 11.37
CA HIS A 12 -19.96 -1.08 10.95
C HIS A 12 -20.09 -1.59 9.52
N ALA A 13 -19.26 -1.09 8.60
CA ALA A 13 -19.29 -1.53 7.20
C ALA A 13 -18.94 -3.02 7.06
N LEU A 14 -17.97 -3.51 7.85
CA LEU A 14 -17.57 -4.92 7.87
C LEU A 14 -18.64 -5.82 8.50
N GLU A 15 -19.19 -5.43 9.66
CA GLU A 15 -20.22 -6.21 10.36
C GLU A 15 -21.50 -6.37 9.55
N ASN A 16 -21.87 -5.34 8.78
CA ASN A 16 -23.08 -5.33 7.97
C ASN A 16 -22.83 -5.65 6.49
N GLN A 17 -21.62 -6.07 6.12
CA GLN A 17 -21.21 -6.34 4.74
C GLN A 17 -21.61 -5.23 3.75
N GLN A 18 -21.53 -3.97 4.20
CA GLN A 18 -21.93 -2.83 3.38
C GLN A 18 -20.93 -2.59 2.27
N THR A 19 -21.44 -2.42 1.06
CA THR A 19 -20.63 -1.93 -0.06
C THR A 19 -20.33 -0.44 0.16
N ILE A 20 -19.05 -0.07 0.06
CA ILE A 20 -18.60 1.32 0.17
C ILE A 20 -17.83 1.74 -1.08
N SER A 21 -17.91 3.02 -1.43
CA SER A 21 -17.13 3.57 -2.53
C SER A 21 -15.63 3.54 -2.23
N ILE A 22 -14.82 3.46 -3.28
CA ILE A 22 -13.35 3.48 -3.18
C ILE A 22 -12.86 4.77 -2.51
N SER A 23 -13.48 5.92 -2.78
CA SER A 23 -13.14 7.19 -2.16
C SER A 23 -13.39 7.18 -0.64
N LYS A 24 -14.52 6.59 -0.20
CA LYS A 24 -14.82 6.43 1.22
C LYS A 24 -13.82 5.50 1.89
N LEU A 25 -13.49 4.37 1.26
CA LEU A 25 -12.47 3.44 1.76
C LEU A 25 -11.11 4.12 1.91
N LYS A 26 -10.66 4.90 0.91
CA LYS A 26 -9.40 5.66 0.99
C LYS A 26 -9.40 6.62 2.18
N ASN A 27 -10.46 7.39 2.37
CA ASN A 27 -10.58 8.32 3.49
C ASN A 27 -10.52 7.60 4.84
N LEU A 28 -11.20 6.45 4.97
CA LEU A 28 -11.19 5.64 6.19
C LEU A 28 -9.77 5.13 6.48
N MET A 29 -9.10 4.58 5.47
CA MET A 29 -7.74 4.05 5.60
C MET A 29 -6.75 5.16 5.97
N THR A 30 -6.80 6.31 5.31
CA THR A 30 -5.95 7.46 5.63
C THR A 30 -6.15 7.93 7.08
N ALA A 31 -7.40 8.03 7.55
CA ALA A 31 -7.70 8.41 8.93
C ALA A 31 -7.22 7.38 9.97
N LEU A 32 -7.02 6.12 9.55
CA LEU A 32 -6.45 5.05 10.35
C LEU A 32 -4.92 4.94 10.21
N ASN A 33 -4.27 5.89 9.54
CA ASN A 33 -2.85 5.85 9.17
C ASN A 33 -2.47 4.60 8.34
N ILE A 34 -3.43 4.04 7.58
CA ILE A 34 -3.24 2.94 6.65
C ILE A 34 -3.21 3.52 5.24
N THR A 35 -2.16 3.21 4.49
CA THR A 35 -2.03 3.69 3.11
C THR A 35 -2.35 2.57 2.14
N LEU A 36 -3.34 2.77 1.27
CA LEU A 36 -3.69 1.88 0.15
C LEU A 36 -2.88 2.21 -1.13
N GLU A 37 -1.65 2.69 -0.97
CA GLU A 37 -0.78 2.98 -2.10
C GLU A 37 -0.42 1.65 -2.78
N PRO A 38 -0.61 1.53 -4.11
CA PRO A 38 -0.11 0.36 -4.82
C PRO A 38 1.39 0.27 -4.59
N SER A 39 1.87 -0.94 -4.35
CA SER A 39 3.25 -1.28 -4.00
C SER A 39 4.26 -1.05 -5.15
N ARG A 40 4.08 -0.02 -5.98
CA ARG A 40 4.95 0.37 -7.10
C ARG A 40 6.40 0.52 -6.63
N ASP A 41 6.60 1.03 -5.43
CA ASP A 41 7.93 1.21 -4.85
C ASP A 41 8.65 -0.09 -4.49
N LYS A 42 7.93 -1.17 -4.18
CA LYS A 42 8.59 -2.47 -3.92
C LYS A 42 9.05 -3.10 -5.22
N GLU A 43 8.23 -3.04 -6.27
CA GLU A 43 8.57 -3.59 -7.58
C GLU A 43 9.71 -2.81 -8.24
N VAL A 44 9.63 -1.47 -8.25
CA VAL A 44 10.72 -0.62 -8.76
C VAL A 44 12.02 -0.82 -7.97
N ARG A 45 11.93 -0.96 -6.64
CA ARG A 45 13.10 -1.25 -5.79
C ARG A 45 13.68 -2.63 -6.04
N TYR A 46 12.84 -3.63 -6.22
CA TYR A 46 13.25 -4.98 -6.59
C TYR A 46 14.00 -4.98 -7.93
N LEU A 47 13.43 -4.35 -8.96
CA LEU A 47 14.06 -4.25 -10.28
C LEU A 47 15.40 -3.51 -10.24
N LYS A 48 15.49 -2.39 -9.51
CA LYS A 48 16.75 -1.66 -9.30
C LYS A 48 17.82 -2.54 -8.64
N ASN A 49 17.43 -3.38 -7.68
CA ASN A 49 18.35 -4.29 -7.00
C ASN A 49 18.85 -5.41 -7.91
N GLU A 50 17.99 -5.99 -8.74
CA GLU A 50 18.39 -7.02 -9.71
C GLU A 50 19.35 -6.48 -10.77
N ILE A 51 19.09 -5.27 -11.32
CA ILE A 51 20.01 -4.59 -12.24
C ILE A 51 21.38 -4.37 -11.58
N ARG A 52 21.41 -3.97 -10.30
CA ARG A 52 22.65 -3.76 -9.56
C ARG A 52 23.45 -5.06 -9.37
N LYS A 53 22.78 -6.18 -9.10
CA LYS A 53 23.43 -7.50 -8.97
C LYS A 53 24.01 -7.96 -10.31
N LEU A 54 23.26 -7.80 -11.40
CA LEU A 54 23.72 -8.14 -12.76
C LEU A 54 24.96 -7.32 -13.14
N ASN A 55 24.95 -6.01 -12.91
CA ASN A 55 26.09 -5.14 -13.20
C ASN A 55 27.34 -5.52 -12.40
N LYS A 56 27.20 -5.93 -11.13
CA LYS A 56 28.34 -6.45 -10.34
C LYS A 56 28.93 -7.73 -10.94
N LYS A 57 28.08 -8.67 -11.39
CA LYS A 57 28.53 -9.92 -12.03
C LYS A 57 29.26 -9.67 -13.34
N LEU A 58 28.82 -8.68 -14.12
CA LEU A 58 29.47 -8.31 -15.38
C LEU A 58 30.82 -7.62 -15.15
N LYS A 59 30.92 -6.74 -14.14
CA LYS A 59 32.18 -6.06 -13.79
C LYS A 59 33.26 -6.97 -13.22
N GLY A 60 32.90 -8.06 -12.55
CA GLY A 60 33.86 -9.04 -12.01
C GLY A 60 34.26 -10.15 -12.99
N ARG A 61 33.79 -10.10 -14.25
CA ARG A 61 34.11 -11.06 -15.32
C ARG A 61 35.07 -10.50 -16.39
N ASN A 62 35.45 -9.22 -16.27
CA ASN A 62 36.57 -8.59 -16.97
C ASN A 62 37.73 -8.41 -16.00
#